data_AF-A0A5C8SNG3-F1
#
_entry.id   AF-A0A5C8SNG3-F1
#
_cell.length_a   1.000
_cell.length_b   1.000
_cell.length_c   1.000
_cell.angle_alpha   90.00
_cell.angle_beta   90.00
_cell.angle_gamma   90.00
#
_symmetry.space_group_name_H-M   'P 1'
#
loop_
_entity.id
_entity.type
_entity.pdbx_description
1 polymer ?
#
loop_
_entity_poly.entity_id
_entity_poly.type
_entity_poly.pdbx_seq_one_letter_code
_entity_poly.pdbx_strand_id
1 'polypeptide(L)'
;MPPIDFGIVWTDRGIHRRYGHDLRLFTGPDPLSSPLAFSDAWKANRGALEAAGFTWTSKLDGGFVQICWWEIADAASIDAVALQAIVDGAFAVAEAARVAKAQTEWARWMRELADHAEQAAPIRAELGRLLRDHPWKLGRSLREAREILAQPDWGASAVDQAGRYVRSAKANADRAEARLAKPTKAAWFARAACPDVRVAAHQATRYISALDADWAAERNGQGWSMATCWAGHTLSDKAALDQAEAAHALELLHGHRGQLTDEMAIACFGSAPIRRKARRPVDDAGPFLAGAGS
;
A
#
# COMPACT_ATOMS: atom_id res chain seq x y z
N MET A 1 -9.63 40.98 -27.70
CA MET A 1 -8.84 39.97 -26.95
C MET A 1 -8.74 40.45 -25.51
N PRO A 2 -8.75 39.58 -24.49
CA PRO A 2 -8.67 40.02 -23.09
C PRO A 2 -7.43 40.88 -22.82
N PRO A 3 -7.52 41.90 -21.94
CA PRO A 3 -6.42 42.81 -21.65
C PRO A 3 -5.28 42.15 -20.86
N ILE A 4 -5.55 41.03 -20.20
CA ILE A 4 -4.60 40.23 -19.42
C ILE A 4 -4.78 38.77 -19.83
N ASP A 5 -3.68 38.11 -20.17
CA ASP A 5 -3.73 36.73 -20.65
C ASP A 5 -3.74 35.69 -19.52
N PHE A 6 -3.28 36.03 -18.30
CA PHE A 6 -3.08 35.09 -17.17
C PHE A 6 -2.23 33.85 -17.53
N GLY A 7 -1.41 33.93 -18.57
CA GLY A 7 -0.71 32.78 -19.13
C GLY A 7 -1.64 31.68 -19.69
N ILE A 8 -2.90 32.01 -20.01
CA ILE A 8 -3.85 31.09 -20.64
C ILE A 8 -4.11 31.40 -22.10
N VAL A 9 -4.45 30.33 -22.83
CA VAL A 9 -5.00 30.43 -24.17
C VAL A 9 -6.48 30.75 -24.08
N TRP A 10 -6.87 31.91 -24.58
CA TRP A 10 -8.25 32.35 -24.65
C TRP A 10 -8.91 31.86 -25.94
N THR A 11 -10.10 31.28 -25.81
CA THR A 11 -10.93 30.86 -26.94
C THR A 11 -12.08 31.85 -27.12
N ASP A 12 -12.19 32.43 -28.31
CA ASP A 12 -13.32 33.28 -28.68
C ASP A 12 -14.57 32.42 -28.89
N ARG A 13 -15.67 32.78 -28.22
CA ARG A 13 -16.97 32.10 -28.30
C ARG A 13 -18.01 32.90 -29.08
N GLY A 14 -17.63 34.04 -29.66
CA GLY A 14 -18.52 34.91 -30.41
C GLY A 14 -19.37 35.81 -29.51
N ILE A 15 -20.50 36.27 -30.03
CA ILE A 15 -21.41 37.20 -29.34
C ILE A 15 -22.41 36.40 -28.48
N HIS A 16 -22.50 36.77 -27.20
CA HIS A 16 -23.40 36.18 -26.21
C HIS A 16 -24.12 37.28 -25.43
N ARG A 17 -25.33 36.97 -24.95
CA ARG A 17 -26.15 37.94 -24.21
C ARG A 17 -25.82 37.94 -22.72
N ARG A 18 -25.43 39.09 -22.16
CA ARG A 18 -25.18 39.30 -20.73
C ARG A 18 -25.84 40.60 -20.25
N TYR A 19 -26.61 40.53 -19.15
CA TYR A 19 -27.36 41.66 -18.59
C TYR A 19 -28.20 42.45 -19.63
N GLY A 20 -28.72 41.76 -20.64
CA GLY A 20 -29.53 42.39 -21.70
C GLY A 20 -28.74 42.94 -22.88
N HIS A 21 -27.41 42.94 -22.84
CA HIS A 21 -26.50 43.41 -23.89
C HIS A 21 -25.86 42.25 -24.65
N ASP A 22 -25.59 42.45 -25.94
CA ASP A 22 -24.86 41.52 -26.79
C ASP A 22 -23.37 41.84 -26.71
N LEU A 23 -22.58 40.95 -26.10
CA LEU A 23 -21.17 41.14 -25.82
C LEU A 23 -20.33 39.99 -26.37
N ARG A 24 -19.11 40.27 -26.83
CA ARG A 24 -18.18 39.22 -27.22
C ARG A 24 -17.62 38.52 -25.99
N LEU A 25 -17.54 37.20 -26.06
CA LEU A 25 -17.15 36.34 -24.95
C LEU A 25 -15.88 35.55 -25.29
N PHE A 26 -14.91 35.61 -24.39
CA PHE A 26 -13.71 34.78 -24.44
C PHE A 26 -13.70 33.85 -23.22
N THR A 27 -13.37 32.58 -23.42
CA THR A 27 -13.28 31.56 -22.36
C THR A 27 -11.87 31.04 -22.23
N GLY A 28 -11.40 30.88 -21.00
CA GLY A 28 -10.15 30.18 -20.69
C GLY A 28 -10.31 28.65 -20.71
N PRO A 29 -9.21 27.91 -20.47
CA PRO A 29 -9.22 26.45 -20.36
C PRO A 29 -10.04 25.97 -19.15
N ASP A 30 -10.28 24.65 -19.09
CA ASP A 30 -10.94 23.98 -17.95
C ASP A 30 -10.30 24.40 -16.61
N PRO A 31 -11.08 24.68 -15.56
CA PRO A 31 -10.58 25.00 -14.22
C PRO A 31 -9.51 24.04 -13.67
N LEU A 32 -9.52 22.75 -14.05
CA LEU A 32 -8.49 21.77 -13.65
C LEU A 32 -7.13 22.02 -14.34
N SER A 33 -7.12 22.74 -15.45
CA SER A 33 -5.93 23.15 -16.21
C SER A 33 -5.68 24.67 -16.13
N SER A 34 -6.48 25.39 -15.32
CA SER A 34 -6.37 26.83 -15.18
C SER A 34 -5.15 27.21 -14.33
N PRO A 35 -4.35 28.19 -14.76
CA PRO A 35 -3.27 28.76 -13.97
C PRO A 35 -3.79 29.35 -12.66
N LEU A 36 -3.02 29.12 -11.60
CA LEU A 36 -3.29 29.64 -10.25
C LEU A 36 -3.41 31.18 -10.22
N ALA A 37 -2.72 31.87 -11.14
CA ALA A 37 -2.69 33.32 -11.24
C ALA A 37 -4.07 33.98 -11.33
N PHE A 38 -5.00 33.46 -12.16
CA PHE A 38 -6.35 34.02 -12.24
C PHE A 38 -7.14 33.81 -10.94
N SER A 39 -7.08 32.61 -10.35
CA SER A 39 -7.79 32.35 -9.10
C SER A 39 -7.27 33.21 -7.96
N ASP A 40 -5.97 33.46 -7.89
CA ASP A 40 -5.36 34.29 -6.85
C ASP A 40 -5.75 35.76 -7.03
N ALA A 41 -5.61 36.27 -8.26
CA ALA A 41 -6.03 37.63 -8.60
C ALA A 41 -7.54 37.84 -8.38
N TRP A 42 -8.37 36.85 -8.72
CA TRP A 42 -9.81 36.89 -8.49
C TRP A 42 -10.17 36.95 -7.01
N LYS A 43 -9.50 36.16 -6.15
CA LYS A 43 -9.73 36.19 -4.70
C LYS A 43 -9.28 37.50 -4.07
N ALA A 44 -8.15 38.05 -4.51
CA ALA A 44 -7.59 39.27 -3.94
C ALA A 44 -8.30 40.54 -4.44
N ASN A 45 -8.67 40.59 -5.73
CA ASN A 45 -9.08 41.80 -6.42
C ASN A 45 -10.29 41.59 -7.35
N ARG A 46 -11.29 40.86 -6.86
CA ARG A 46 -12.53 40.55 -7.61
C ARG A 46 -13.15 41.78 -8.29
N GLY A 47 -13.29 42.88 -7.57
CA GLY A 47 -13.96 44.08 -8.09
C GLY A 47 -13.24 44.70 -9.29
N ALA A 48 -11.91 44.75 -9.27
CA ALA A 48 -11.12 45.27 -10.39
C ALA A 48 -11.21 44.34 -11.62
N LEU A 49 -11.21 43.03 -11.40
CA LEU A 49 -11.34 42.04 -12.47
C LEU A 49 -12.75 42.01 -13.06
N GLU A 50 -13.80 42.10 -12.24
CA GLU A 50 -15.19 42.23 -12.69
C GLU A 50 -15.39 43.52 -13.51
N ALA A 51 -14.84 44.64 -13.04
CA ALA A 51 -14.87 45.92 -13.75
C ALA A 51 -14.11 45.90 -15.09
N ALA A 52 -13.11 45.01 -15.22
CA ALA A 52 -12.39 44.77 -16.47
C ALA A 52 -13.03 43.68 -17.34
N GLY A 53 -14.15 43.09 -16.93
CA GLY A 53 -14.92 42.11 -17.72
C GLY A 53 -14.63 40.65 -17.39
N PHE A 54 -13.67 40.36 -16.50
CA PHE A 54 -13.37 39.01 -16.07
C PHE A 54 -14.46 38.45 -15.13
N THR A 55 -14.76 37.17 -15.27
CA THR A 55 -15.76 36.45 -14.47
C THR A 55 -15.48 34.95 -14.44
N TRP A 56 -16.24 34.22 -13.62
CA TRP A 56 -16.41 32.78 -13.71
C TRP A 56 -17.82 32.46 -14.23
N THR A 57 -17.98 31.46 -15.10
CA THR A 57 -19.31 30.95 -15.50
C THR A 57 -19.33 29.44 -15.57
N SER A 58 -20.42 28.83 -15.10
CA SER A 58 -20.71 27.39 -15.28
C SER A 58 -21.66 27.11 -16.44
N LYS A 59 -22.08 28.14 -17.17
CA LYS A 59 -23.17 28.08 -18.15
C LYS A 59 -22.74 27.71 -19.57
N LEU A 60 -21.47 27.42 -19.77
CA LEU A 60 -20.90 27.10 -21.08
C LEU A 60 -20.41 25.66 -21.04
N ASP A 61 -20.99 24.81 -21.89
CA ASP A 61 -20.68 23.41 -22.17
C ASP A 61 -20.14 22.55 -21.00
N GLY A 62 -20.96 21.60 -20.54
CA GLY A 62 -20.49 20.49 -19.67
C GLY A 62 -20.50 20.75 -18.16
N GLY A 63 -21.00 21.91 -17.69
CA GLY A 63 -21.28 22.17 -16.27
C GLY A 63 -20.07 22.55 -15.40
N PHE A 64 -18.89 22.68 -15.98
CA PHE A 64 -17.69 23.12 -15.27
C PHE A 64 -17.57 24.65 -15.25
N VAL A 65 -16.99 25.18 -14.18
CA VAL A 65 -16.81 26.63 -13.97
C VAL A 65 -15.59 27.13 -14.75
N GLN A 66 -15.81 27.83 -15.86
CA GLN A 66 -14.75 28.35 -16.72
C GLN A 66 -14.43 29.81 -16.42
N ILE A 67 -13.17 30.18 -16.59
CA ILE A 67 -12.74 31.58 -16.62
C ILE A 67 -13.34 32.22 -17.88
N CYS A 68 -13.92 33.40 -17.73
CA CYS A 68 -14.50 34.15 -18.82
C CYS A 68 -14.06 35.60 -18.79
N TRP A 69 -13.92 36.18 -19.97
CA TRP A 69 -13.77 37.61 -20.15
C TRP A 69 -14.82 38.10 -21.14
N TRP A 70 -15.55 39.12 -20.73
CA TRP A 70 -16.58 39.78 -21.51
C TRP A 70 -16.06 41.14 -21.96
N GLU A 71 -16.19 41.44 -23.24
CA GLU A 71 -15.82 42.74 -23.82
C GLU A 71 -16.87 43.81 -23.43
N ILE A 72 -16.86 44.23 -22.15
CA ILE A 72 -17.89 45.09 -21.53
C ILE A 72 -17.72 46.60 -21.79
N ALA A 73 -16.60 47.03 -22.39
CA ALA A 73 -16.30 48.42 -22.74
C ALA A 73 -15.32 48.46 -23.92
N ASP A 74 -15.08 49.64 -24.51
CA ASP A 74 -13.97 49.83 -25.44
C ASP A 74 -12.70 49.34 -24.74
N ALA A 75 -12.08 48.29 -25.25
CA ALA A 75 -10.88 47.70 -24.63
C ALA A 75 -9.77 48.75 -24.42
N ALA A 76 -9.81 49.86 -25.18
CA ALA A 76 -8.93 51.01 -25.04
C ALA A 76 -9.11 51.80 -23.72
N SER A 77 -10.24 51.67 -23.01
CA SER A 77 -10.47 52.36 -21.74
C SER A 77 -9.98 51.58 -20.51
N ILE A 78 -9.57 50.32 -20.68
CA ILE A 78 -9.01 49.51 -19.60
C ILE A 78 -7.52 49.83 -19.50
N ASP A 79 -7.08 50.35 -18.36
CA ASP A 79 -5.66 50.46 -18.04
C ASP A 79 -5.09 49.06 -17.78
N ALA A 80 -4.66 48.40 -18.86
CA ALA A 80 -4.09 47.06 -18.81
C ALA A 80 -2.81 47.01 -17.96
N VAL A 81 -2.04 48.11 -17.89
CA VAL A 81 -0.82 48.16 -17.08
C VAL A 81 -1.18 48.16 -15.59
N ALA A 82 -2.15 48.99 -15.18
CA ALA A 82 -2.63 48.99 -13.81
C ALA A 82 -3.28 47.65 -13.42
N LEU A 83 -4.05 47.05 -14.33
CA LEU A 83 -4.68 45.75 -14.09
C LEU A 83 -3.64 44.62 -13.98
N GLN A 84 -2.59 44.63 -14.82
CA GLN A 84 -1.49 43.67 -14.72
C GLN A 84 -0.77 43.81 -13.37
N ALA A 85 -0.49 45.03 -12.92
CA ALA A 85 0.13 45.26 -11.61
C ALA A 85 -0.71 44.72 -10.45
N ILE A 86 -2.05 44.83 -10.53
CA ILE A 86 -2.98 44.24 -9.55
C ILE A 86 -2.88 42.70 -9.56
N VAL A 87 -2.83 42.10 -10.75
CA VAL A 87 -2.72 40.64 -10.91
C VAL A 87 -1.38 40.13 -10.38
N ASP A 88 -0.27 40.76 -10.76
CA ASP A 88 1.08 40.39 -10.33
C ASP A 88 1.24 40.51 -8.82
N GLY A 89 0.73 41.61 -8.23
CA GLY A 89 0.73 41.80 -6.78
C GLY A 89 -0.07 40.72 -6.04
N ALA A 90 -1.26 40.37 -6.54
CA ALA A 90 -2.07 39.30 -5.96
C ALA A 90 -1.39 37.93 -6.05
N PHE A 91 -0.78 37.62 -7.20
CA PHE A 91 -0.04 36.38 -7.39
C PHE A 91 1.19 36.30 -6.47
N ALA A 92 1.97 37.36 -6.36
CA ALA A 92 3.14 37.42 -5.48
C ALA A 92 2.76 37.19 -3.99
N VAL A 93 1.66 37.80 -3.53
CA VAL A 93 1.14 37.60 -2.17
C VAL A 93 0.67 36.16 -1.95
N ALA A 94 -0.09 35.60 -2.90
CA ALA A 94 -0.58 34.22 -2.81
C ALA A 94 0.56 33.19 -2.81
N GLU A 95 1.57 33.40 -3.64
CA GLU A 95 2.74 32.52 -3.70
C GLU A 95 3.56 32.59 -2.41
N ALA A 96 3.81 33.80 -1.89
CA ALA A 96 4.47 33.97 -0.59
C ALA A 96 3.70 33.24 0.53
N ALA A 97 2.35 33.30 0.52
CA ALA A 97 1.52 32.60 1.49
C ALA A 97 1.60 31.07 1.34
N ARG A 98 1.66 30.52 0.11
CA ARG A 98 1.85 29.08 -0.12
C ARG A 98 3.22 28.61 0.38
N VAL A 99 4.28 29.35 0.07
CA VAL A 99 5.64 29.05 0.53
C VAL A 99 5.70 29.08 2.06
N ALA A 100 5.15 30.12 2.70
CA ALA A 100 5.12 30.21 4.16
C ALA A 100 4.31 29.06 4.82
N LYS A 101 3.18 28.68 4.22
CA LYS A 101 2.39 27.54 4.67
C LYS A 101 3.15 26.23 4.53
N ALA A 102 3.77 25.98 3.38
CA ALA A 102 4.60 24.80 3.13
C ALA A 102 5.78 24.71 4.11
N GLN A 103 6.44 25.83 4.40
CA GLN A 103 7.51 25.90 5.41
C GLN A 103 6.98 25.57 6.82
N THR A 104 5.81 26.08 7.18
CA THR A 104 5.19 25.80 8.48
C THR A 104 4.79 24.33 8.63
N GLU A 105 4.19 23.75 7.58
CA GLU A 105 3.82 22.34 7.52
C GLU A 105 5.04 21.43 7.58
N TRP A 106 6.11 21.77 6.83
CA TRP A 106 7.39 21.08 6.88
C TRP A 106 8.01 21.14 8.28
N ALA A 107 8.07 22.32 8.89
CA ALA A 107 8.59 22.49 10.25
C ALA A 107 7.77 21.72 11.28
N ARG A 108 6.45 21.65 11.13
CA ARG A 108 5.58 20.83 11.98
C ARG A 108 5.88 19.34 11.82
N TRP A 109 6.00 18.87 10.57
CA TRP A 109 6.33 17.48 10.28
C TRP A 109 7.70 17.09 10.84
N MET A 110 8.73 17.93 10.66
CA MET A 110 10.06 17.70 11.23
C MET A 110 10.05 17.61 12.76
N ARG A 111 9.23 18.44 13.44
CA ARG A 111 9.06 18.33 14.90
C ARG A 111 8.40 17.02 15.29
N GLU A 112 7.33 16.61 14.59
CA GLU A 112 6.68 15.32 14.83
C GLU A 112 7.66 14.15 14.68
N LEU A 113 8.52 14.17 13.65
CA LEU A 113 9.56 13.15 13.49
C LEU A 113 10.53 13.13 14.67
N ALA A 114 10.98 14.30 15.13
CA ALA A 114 11.90 14.40 16.25
C ALA A 114 11.26 13.88 17.55
N ASP A 115 10.00 14.25 17.82
CA ASP A 115 9.25 13.83 19.00
C ASP A 115 9.07 12.30 19.08
N HIS A 116 9.01 11.63 17.92
CA HIS A 116 8.85 10.19 17.83
C HIS A 116 10.15 9.41 17.62
N ALA A 117 11.29 10.06 17.41
CA ALA A 117 12.55 9.40 17.07
C ALA A 117 13.01 8.39 18.15
N GLU A 118 12.89 8.75 19.43
CA GLU A 118 13.28 7.89 20.55
C GLU A 118 12.42 6.63 20.63
N GLN A 119 11.11 6.76 20.43
CA GLN A 119 10.18 5.62 20.41
C GLN A 119 10.35 4.76 19.15
N ALA A 120 10.62 5.39 18.01
CA ALA A 120 10.79 4.73 16.72
C ALA A 120 11.99 3.79 16.72
N ALA A 121 13.14 4.22 17.29
CA ALA A 121 14.40 3.49 17.24
C ALA A 121 14.30 2.01 17.70
N PRO A 122 13.80 1.69 18.92
CA PRO A 122 13.70 0.30 19.37
C PRO A 122 12.68 -0.51 18.56
N ILE A 123 11.57 0.09 18.14
CA ILE A 123 10.55 -0.59 17.33
C ILE A 123 11.11 -0.93 15.94
N ARG A 124 11.86 0.00 15.34
CA ARG A 124 12.53 -0.18 14.05
C ARG A 124 13.58 -1.29 14.11
N ALA A 125 14.40 -1.28 15.16
CA ALA A 125 15.39 -2.32 15.40
C ALA A 125 14.74 -3.71 15.54
N GLU A 126 13.68 -3.81 16.35
CA GLU A 126 12.97 -5.08 16.57
C GLU A 126 12.22 -5.56 15.32
N LEU A 127 11.56 -4.66 14.58
CA LEU A 127 10.92 -5.00 13.32
C LEU A 127 11.95 -5.48 12.28
N GLY A 128 13.11 -4.81 12.20
CA GLY A 128 14.23 -5.22 11.36
C GLY A 128 14.78 -6.59 11.73
N ARG A 129 14.89 -6.90 13.02
CA ARG A 129 15.29 -8.23 13.51
C ARG A 129 14.28 -9.29 13.11
N LEU A 130 12.98 -9.05 13.34
CA LEU A 130 11.92 -9.96 12.93
C LEU A 130 11.94 -10.24 11.42
N LEU A 131 12.12 -9.21 10.60
CA LEU A 131 12.16 -9.34 9.14
C LEU A 131 13.35 -10.15 8.61
N ARG A 132 14.50 -10.07 9.28
CA ARG A 132 15.69 -10.84 8.91
C ARG A 132 15.62 -12.28 9.41
N ASP A 133 15.28 -12.45 10.68
CA ASP A 133 15.53 -13.72 11.38
C ASP A 133 14.28 -14.60 11.40
N HIS A 134 13.09 -14.00 11.48
CA HIS A 134 11.82 -14.74 11.63
C HIS A 134 10.65 -14.09 10.84
N PRO A 135 10.77 -13.90 9.52
CA PRO A 135 9.75 -13.21 8.73
C PRO A 135 8.37 -13.89 8.79
N TRP A 136 8.34 -15.21 8.99
CA TRP A 136 7.12 -16.01 9.19
C TRP A 136 6.25 -15.53 10.35
N LYS A 137 6.81 -14.85 11.37
CA LYS A 137 6.03 -14.33 12.51
C LYS A 137 5.07 -13.20 12.10
N LEU A 138 5.36 -12.50 11.00
CA LEU A 138 4.56 -11.39 10.48
C LEU A 138 3.39 -11.88 9.60
N GLY A 139 3.47 -13.08 9.03
CA GLY A 139 2.45 -13.68 8.19
C GLY A 139 1.96 -12.72 7.09
N ARG A 140 0.65 -12.46 7.04
CA ARG A 140 0.04 -11.57 6.04
C ARG A 140 0.52 -10.12 6.09
N SER A 141 1.01 -9.65 7.24
CA SER A 141 1.49 -8.27 7.40
C SER A 141 2.93 -8.08 6.94
N LEU A 142 3.57 -9.10 6.39
CA LEU A 142 4.98 -9.06 6.05
C LEU A 142 5.31 -7.99 5.00
N ARG A 143 4.47 -7.87 3.96
CA ARG A 143 4.70 -6.91 2.87
C ARG A 143 4.65 -5.49 3.41
N GLU A 144 3.60 -5.17 4.15
CA GLU A 144 3.39 -3.86 4.77
C GLU A 144 4.48 -3.56 5.81
N ALA A 145 4.92 -4.57 6.58
CA ALA A 145 6.04 -4.41 7.51
C ALA A 145 7.36 -4.04 6.80
N ARG A 146 7.64 -4.62 5.63
CA ARG A 146 8.80 -4.25 4.80
C ARG A 146 8.68 -2.82 4.27
N GLU A 147 7.50 -2.45 3.76
CA GLU A 147 7.22 -1.11 3.26
C GLU A 147 7.44 -0.05 4.34
N ILE A 148 6.96 -0.29 5.57
CA ILE A 148 7.19 0.62 6.70
C ILE A 148 8.66 0.70 7.10
N LEU A 149 9.36 -0.44 7.17
CA LEU A 149 10.78 -0.44 7.53
C LEU A 149 11.64 0.34 6.53
N ALA A 150 11.26 0.30 5.25
CA ALA A 150 11.92 1.02 4.16
C ALA A 150 11.68 2.54 4.19
N GLN A 151 10.65 3.02 4.90
CA GLN A 151 10.44 4.46 5.05
C GLN A 151 11.61 5.08 5.83
N PRO A 152 12.25 6.15 5.32
CA PRO A 152 13.38 6.78 6.01
C PRO A 152 12.94 7.39 7.34
N ASP A 153 11.77 8.03 7.35
CA ASP A 153 11.25 8.85 8.43
C ASP A 153 9.98 8.23 9.04
N TRP A 154 9.94 8.09 10.36
CA TRP A 154 8.81 7.51 11.09
C TRP A 154 8.11 8.57 11.96
N GLY A 155 7.00 9.09 11.46
CA GLY A 155 6.06 9.89 12.26
C GLY A 155 5.15 9.02 13.14
N ALA A 156 4.18 9.64 13.82
CA ALA A 156 3.34 8.96 14.81
C ALA A 156 2.64 7.72 14.24
N SER A 157 2.11 7.83 13.02
CA SER A 157 1.38 6.72 12.38
C SER A 157 2.28 5.54 12.03
N ALA A 158 3.49 5.79 11.53
CA ALA A 158 4.44 4.73 11.19
C ALA A 158 4.91 3.99 12.45
N VAL A 159 5.17 4.74 13.53
CA VAL A 159 5.53 4.18 14.85
C VAL A 159 4.42 3.29 15.40
N ASP A 160 3.16 3.74 15.40
CA ASP A 160 2.04 2.92 15.89
C ASP A 160 1.86 1.65 15.03
N GLN A 161 1.86 1.80 13.71
CA GLN A 161 1.66 0.67 12.80
C GLN A 161 2.78 -0.36 12.91
N ALA A 162 4.05 0.05 12.92
CA ALA A 162 5.19 -0.83 13.16
C ALA A 162 5.11 -1.50 14.54
N GLY A 163 4.71 -0.74 15.57
CA GLY A 163 4.51 -1.26 16.92
C GLY A 163 3.44 -2.35 16.97
N ARG A 164 2.34 -2.20 16.22
CA ARG A 164 1.31 -3.25 16.07
C ARG A 164 1.89 -4.50 15.45
N TYR A 165 2.68 -4.39 14.38
CA TYR A 165 3.31 -5.56 13.75
C TYR A 165 4.23 -6.32 14.69
N VAL A 166 5.09 -5.60 15.42
CA VAL A 166 5.96 -6.22 16.44
C VAL A 166 5.14 -6.94 17.51
N ARG A 167 4.09 -6.30 18.05
CA ARG A 167 3.22 -6.92 19.07
C ARG A 167 2.48 -8.14 18.53
N SER A 168 1.93 -8.07 17.32
CA SER A 168 1.24 -9.18 16.68
C SER A 168 2.18 -10.36 16.41
N ALA A 169 3.41 -10.09 15.95
CA ALA A 169 4.44 -11.12 15.76
C ALA A 169 4.80 -11.84 17.06
N LYS A 170 4.96 -11.09 18.16
CA LYS A 170 5.18 -11.65 19.50
C LYS A 170 3.99 -12.50 19.94
N ALA A 171 2.78 -11.97 19.86
CA ALA A 171 1.56 -12.70 20.23
C ALA A 171 1.31 -13.95 19.37
N ASN A 172 1.73 -13.97 18.11
CA ASN A 172 1.70 -15.17 17.26
C ASN A 172 2.67 -16.24 17.78
N ALA A 173 3.90 -15.84 18.13
CA ALA A 173 4.91 -16.73 18.70
C ALA A 173 4.46 -17.30 20.06
N ASP A 174 3.97 -16.44 20.96
CA ASP A 174 3.49 -16.86 22.29
C ASP A 174 2.33 -17.86 22.17
N ARG A 175 1.41 -17.65 21.22
CA ARG A 175 0.31 -18.61 20.96
C ARG A 175 0.80 -19.94 20.40
N ALA A 176 1.84 -19.91 19.56
CA ALA A 176 2.45 -21.14 19.05
C ALA A 176 3.13 -21.91 20.18
N GLU A 177 3.92 -21.24 21.03
CA GLU A 177 4.55 -21.84 22.20
C GLU A 177 3.52 -22.40 23.19
N ALA A 178 2.48 -21.62 23.51
CA ALA A 178 1.39 -22.08 24.38
C ALA A 178 0.65 -23.29 23.81
N ARG A 179 0.57 -23.44 22.48
CA ARG A 179 0.01 -24.64 21.83
C ARG A 179 0.95 -25.84 21.98
N LEU A 180 2.26 -25.64 21.80
CA LEU A 180 3.28 -26.68 21.95
C LEU A 180 3.45 -27.14 23.41
N ALA A 181 3.14 -26.30 24.39
CA ALA A 181 3.15 -26.67 25.80
C ALA A 181 2.02 -27.63 26.20
N LYS A 182 0.97 -27.78 25.39
CA LYS A 182 -0.16 -28.69 25.68
C LYS A 182 0.24 -30.14 25.40
N PRO A 183 -0.28 -31.14 26.13
CA PRO A 183 -0.04 -32.54 25.77
C PRO A 183 -0.56 -32.87 24.36
N THR A 184 0.26 -33.57 23.57
CA THR A 184 -0.16 -34.16 22.29
C THR A 184 -0.70 -35.58 22.51
N LYS A 185 -1.10 -36.26 21.43
CA LYS A 185 -1.61 -37.62 21.45
C LYS A 185 -0.56 -38.59 21.99
N ALA A 186 -0.99 -39.48 22.88
CA ALA A 186 -0.11 -40.46 23.54
C ALA A 186 0.72 -41.31 22.54
N ALA A 187 0.14 -41.65 21.39
CA ALA A 187 0.83 -42.40 20.33
C ALA A 187 2.05 -41.65 19.78
N TRP A 188 1.95 -40.34 19.57
CA TRP A 188 3.09 -39.52 19.11
C TRP A 188 4.12 -39.31 20.21
N PHE A 189 3.66 -39.13 21.45
CA PHE A 189 4.56 -39.01 22.59
C PHE A 189 5.39 -40.29 22.80
N ALA A 190 4.77 -41.46 22.68
CA ALA A 190 5.47 -42.76 22.74
C ALA A 190 6.45 -42.92 21.58
N ARG A 191 6.06 -42.57 20.35
CA ARG A 191 6.94 -42.63 19.17
C ARG A 191 8.16 -41.70 19.30
N ALA A 192 7.98 -40.51 19.86
CA ALA A 192 9.04 -39.53 20.11
C ALA A 192 10.02 -39.92 21.25
N ALA A 193 9.77 -41.01 21.98
CA ALA A 193 10.71 -41.53 22.97
C ALA A 193 12.04 -41.96 22.31
N CYS A 194 12.01 -42.41 21.06
CA CYS A 194 13.19 -42.77 20.28
C CYS A 194 13.98 -41.53 19.85
N PRO A 195 15.28 -41.40 20.21
CA PRO A 195 16.10 -40.25 19.84
C PRO A 195 16.21 -40.02 18.33
N ASP A 196 16.38 -41.09 17.54
CA ASP A 196 16.51 -40.99 16.08
C ASP A 196 15.23 -40.44 15.43
N VAL A 197 14.07 -40.80 15.98
CA VAL A 197 12.78 -40.25 15.55
C VAL A 197 12.69 -38.75 15.86
N ARG A 198 13.23 -38.28 16.99
CA ARG A 198 13.26 -36.84 17.32
C ARG A 198 14.14 -36.06 16.34
N VAL A 199 15.32 -36.61 16.01
CA VAL A 199 16.22 -36.01 15.01
C VAL A 199 15.54 -35.97 13.65
N ALA A 200 14.92 -37.07 13.22
CA ALA A 200 14.20 -37.14 11.95
C ALA A 200 13.02 -36.16 11.89
N ALA A 201 12.23 -36.06 12.96
CA ALA A 201 11.12 -35.11 13.06
C ALA A 201 11.62 -33.67 12.95
N HIS A 202 12.74 -33.33 13.60
CA HIS A 202 13.34 -32.00 13.52
C HIS A 202 13.86 -31.67 12.12
N GLN A 203 14.50 -32.64 11.45
CA GLN A 203 14.93 -32.45 10.06
C GLN A 203 13.73 -32.27 9.12
N ALA A 204 12.66 -33.04 9.33
CA ALA A 204 11.43 -32.93 8.55
C ALA A 204 10.70 -31.61 8.77
N THR A 205 10.66 -31.06 9.99
CA THR A 205 10.08 -29.72 10.23
C THR A 205 10.88 -28.65 9.51
N ARG A 206 12.22 -28.68 9.58
CA ARG A 206 13.09 -27.75 8.83
C ARG A 206 12.89 -27.86 7.32
N TYR A 207 12.73 -29.07 6.80
CA TYR A 207 12.45 -29.30 5.39
C TYR A 207 11.12 -28.66 4.96
N ILE A 208 10.02 -28.89 5.69
CA ILE A 208 8.72 -28.26 5.37
C ILE A 208 8.80 -26.73 5.50
N SER A 209 9.46 -26.21 6.54
CA SER A 209 9.67 -24.77 6.70
C SER A 209 10.46 -24.15 5.55
N ALA A 210 11.41 -24.88 4.96
CA ALA A 210 12.18 -24.41 3.80
C ALA A 210 11.35 -24.38 2.50
N LEU A 211 10.30 -25.20 2.38
CA LEU A 211 9.35 -25.14 1.27
C LEU A 211 8.37 -23.97 1.40
N ASP A 212 8.17 -23.47 2.63
CA ASP A 212 7.18 -22.45 2.97
C ASP A 212 7.71 -21.03 2.72
N ALA A 213 7.98 -20.70 1.46
CA ALA A 213 8.54 -19.41 1.05
C ALA A 213 7.57 -18.23 1.21
N ASP A 214 6.27 -18.50 1.16
CA ASP A 214 5.19 -17.51 1.32
C ASP A 214 4.59 -17.51 2.74
N TRP A 215 5.11 -18.37 3.63
CA TRP A 215 4.67 -18.49 5.03
C TRP A 215 3.16 -18.68 5.19
N ALA A 216 2.61 -19.54 4.33
CA ALA A 216 1.19 -19.85 4.20
C ALA A 216 0.28 -18.66 3.78
N ALA A 217 0.84 -17.60 3.18
CA ALA A 217 0.04 -16.49 2.66
C ALA A 217 -0.85 -16.90 1.48
N GLU A 218 -0.37 -17.82 0.64
CA GLU A 218 -1.02 -18.33 -0.55
C GLU A 218 -1.39 -19.81 -0.42
N ARG A 219 -2.37 -20.25 -1.21
CA ARG A 219 -2.77 -21.67 -1.27
C ARG A 219 -2.07 -22.37 -2.42
N ASN A 220 -0.78 -22.64 -2.26
CA ASN A 220 0.06 -23.32 -3.26
C ASN A 220 0.23 -24.84 -2.99
N GLY A 221 -0.23 -25.33 -1.84
CA GLY A 221 -0.13 -26.74 -1.45
C GLY A 221 1.28 -27.18 -1.04
N GLN A 222 2.19 -26.22 -0.78
CA GLN A 222 3.54 -26.44 -0.32
C GLN A 222 3.74 -25.75 1.04
N GLY A 223 4.68 -26.24 1.84
CA GLY A 223 4.97 -25.67 3.15
C GLY A 223 3.89 -25.95 4.19
N TRP A 224 3.79 -25.08 5.19
CA TRP A 224 2.83 -25.21 6.26
C TRP A 224 1.46 -24.64 5.85
N SER A 225 0.39 -25.17 6.44
CA SER A 225 -0.92 -24.51 6.37
C SER A 225 -0.96 -23.29 7.31
N MET A 226 -1.88 -22.35 7.07
CA MET A 226 -2.15 -21.24 8.00
C MET A 226 -2.36 -21.69 9.45
N ALA A 227 -2.99 -22.86 9.67
CA ALA A 227 -3.25 -23.37 11.02
C ALA A 227 -2.00 -23.94 11.73
N THR A 228 -0.95 -24.25 10.96
CA THR A 228 0.26 -24.95 11.44
C THR A 228 1.54 -24.14 11.24
N CYS A 229 1.51 -23.05 10.47
CA CYS A 229 2.67 -22.23 10.10
C CYS A 229 3.49 -21.82 11.32
N TRP A 230 2.89 -21.10 12.28
CA TRP A 230 3.64 -20.63 13.45
C TRP A 230 4.22 -21.76 14.30
N ALA A 231 3.46 -22.82 14.59
CA ALA A 231 3.97 -23.93 15.38
C ALA A 231 5.07 -24.73 14.66
N GLY A 232 4.93 -24.91 13.34
CA GLY A 232 5.90 -25.57 12.49
C GLY A 232 7.23 -24.82 12.44
N HIS A 233 7.19 -23.51 12.17
CA HIS A 233 8.38 -22.66 12.16
C HIS A 233 9.03 -22.52 13.55
N THR A 234 8.22 -22.38 14.62
CA THR A 234 8.76 -22.39 16.00
C THR A 234 9.54 -23.68 16.29
N LEU A 235 9.07 -24.84 15.83
CA LEU A 235 9.78 -26.11 16.02
C LEU A 235 11.01 -26.21 15.11
N SER A 236 10.99 -25.69 13.88
CA SER A 236 12.15 -25.75 12.98
C SER A 236 13.31 -24.85 13.44
N ASP A 237 13.00 -23.74 14.11
CA ASP A 237 13.98 -22.76 14.59
C ASP A 237 14.73 -23.23 15.86
N LYS A 238 14.28 -24.32 16.51
CA LYS A 238 14.95 -24.88 17.69
C LYS A 238 16.31 -25.51 17.33
N ALA A 239 17.21 -25.55 18.32
CA ALA A 239 18.49 -26.24 18.17
C ALA A 239 18.32 -27.76 18.15
N ALA A 240 17.43 -28.28 18.99
CA ALA A 240 17.01 -29.67 19.08
C ALA A 240 15.58 -29.75 19.63
N LEU A 241 14.91 -30.87 19.41
CA LEU A 241 13.57 -31.13 19.95
C LEU A 241 13.65 -32.11 21.12
N ASP A 242 13.00 -31.76 22.23
CA ASP A 242 12.73 -32.73 23.30
C ASP A 242 11.62 -33.73 22.90
N GLN A 243 11.25 -34.65 23.79
CA GLN A 243 10.23 -35.65 23.49
C GLN A 243 8.83 -35.05 23.27
N ALA A 244 8.44 -34.03 24.04
CA ALA A 244 7.13 -33.40 23.90
C ALA A 244 7.05 -32.59 22.61
N GLU A 245 8.09 -31.82 22.31
CA GLU A 245 8.23 -31.01 21.10
C GLU A 245 8.27 -31.89 19.85
N ALA A 246 9.04 -32.99 19.87
CA ALA A 246 9.09 -33.94 18.77
C ALA A 246 7.74 -34.64 18.55
N ALA A 247 6.99 -34.90 19.61
CA ALA A 247 5.65 -35.49 19.48
C ALA A 247 4.67 -34.52 18.80
N HIS A 248 4.72 -33.22 19.12
CA HIS A 248 3.98 -32.19 18.37
C HIS A 248 4.45 -32.09 16.93
N ALA A 249 5.76 -32.13 16.69
CA ALA A 249 6.33 -32.12 15.34
C ALA A 249 5.76 -33.28 14.51
N LEU A 250 5.76 -34.51 15.05
CA LEU A 250 5.16 -35.68 14.38
C LEU A 250 3.68 -35.49 14.08
N GLU A 251 2.90 -34.91 15.01
CA GLU A 251 1.48 -34.65 14.79
C GLU A 251 1.26 -33.67 13.63
N LEU A 252 2.00 -32.56 13.60
CA LEU A 252 1.93 -31.57 12.52
C LEU A 252 2.37 -32.19 11.19
N LEU A 253 3.54 -32.82 11.18
CA LEU A 253 4.12 -33.46 10.00
C LEU A 253 3.21 -34.54 9.42
N HIS A 254 2.45 -35.26 10.24
CA HIS A 254 1.51 -36.25 9.75
C HIS A 254 0.45 -35.65 8.81
N GLY A 255 0.00 -34.42 9.08
CA GLY A 255 -0.89 -33.67 8.18
C GLY A 255 -0.23 -33.23 6.87
N HIS A 256 1.10 -33.08 6.88
CA HIS A 256 1.90 -32.60 5.76
C HIS A 256 2.76 -33.69 5.10
N ARG A 257 2.60 -34.96 5.51
CA ARG A 257 3.48 -36.08 5.15
C ARG A 257 3.60 -36.34 3.66
N GLY A 258 2.63 -35.89 2.85
CA GLY A 258 2.68 -36.00 1.39
C GLY A 258 3.79 -35.16 0.74
N GLN A 259 4.27 -34.13 1.45
CA GLN A 259 5.35 -33.25 1.01
C GLN A 259 6.74 -33.79 1.38
N LEU A 260 6.83 -34.73 2.33
CA LEU A 260 8.10 -35.32 2.78
C LEU A 260 8.66 -36.29 1.74
N THR A 261 9.99 -36.46 1.74
CA THR A 261 10.63 -37.58 1.03
C THR A 261 10.25 -38.91 1.68
N ASP A 262 10.40 -40.02 0.94
CA ASP A 262 10.06 -41.34 1.47
C ASP A 262 10.95 -41.70 2.67
N GLU A 263 12.24 -41.35 2.62
CA GLU A 263 13.19 -41.59 3.70
C GLU A 263 12.78 -40.84 4.97
N MET A 264 12.42 -39.56 4.86
CA MET A 264 11.99 -38.75 6.00
C MET A 264 10.69 -39.28 6.62
N ALA A 265 9.72 -39.65 5.77
CA ALA A 265 8.45 -40.18 6.23
C ALA A 265 8.61 -41.55 6.90
N ILE A 266 9.45 -42.44 6.36
CA ILE A 266 9.76 -43.74 6.97
C ILE A 266 10.47 -43.54 8.31
N ALA A 267 11.44 -42.63 8.40
CA ALA A 267 12.12 -42.34 9.66
C ALA A 267 11.14 -41.83 10.74
N CYS A 268 10.25 -40.90 10.38
CA CYS A 268 9.27 -40.34 11.31
C CYS A 268 8.18 -41.36 11.70
N PHE A 269 7.55 -42.00 10.71
CA PHE A 269 6.28 -42.71 10.85
C PHE A 269 6.36 -44.23 10.62
N GLY A 270 7.51 -44.75 10.20
CA GLY A 270 7.71 -46.16 9.86
C GLY A 270 7.12 -46.59 8.51
N SER A 271 6.60 -45.66 7.71
CA SER A 271 6.04 -45.96 6.38
C SER A 271 6.10 -44.75 5.45
N ALA A 272 6.20 -45.02 4.14
CA ALA A 272 6.16 -43.99 3.11
C ALA A 272 4.72 -43.44 2.92
N PRO A 273 4.57 -42.17 2.50
CA PRO A 273 3.26 -41.57 2.33
C PRO A 273 2.58 -42.12 1.07
N ILE A 274 1.27 -42.37 1.16
CA ILE A 274 0.45 -42.68 -0.02
C ILE A 274 0.24 -41.39 -0.80
N ARG A 275 1.03 -41.18 -1.86
CA ARG A 275 0.84 -40.06 -2.80
C ARG A 275 -0.22 -40.47 -3.82
N ARG A 276 -1.38 -39.80 -3.81
CA ARG A 276 -2.34 -39.93 -4.91
C ARG A 276 -1.63 -39.45 -6.18
N LYS A 277 -1.47 -40.31 -7.19
CA LYS A 277 -1.01 -39.89 -8.52
C LYS A 277 -1.87 -38.71 -8.93
N ALA A 278 -1.25 -37.55 -9.14
CA ALA A 278 -1.95 -36.40 -9.69
C ALA A 278 -2.69 -36.86 -10.95
N ARG A 279 -3.98 -36.55 -11.07
CA ARG A 279 -4.68 -36.72 -12.34
C ARG A 279 -3.85 -35.95 -13.35
N ARG A 280 -3.34 -36.66 -14.37
CA ARG A 280 -2.69 -36.06 -15.53
C ARG A 280 -3.59 -34.88 -15.98
N PRO A 281 -3.04 -33.68 -16.20
CA PRO A 281 -3.84 -32.60 -16.77
C PRO A 281 -4.49 -33.18 -18.03
N VAL A 282 -5.81 -33.16 -18.08
CA VAL A 282 -6.51 -33.45 -19.32
C VAL A 282 -6.12 -32.28 -20.21
N ASP A 283 -5.29 -32.54 -21.23
CA ASP A 283 -4.98 -31.57 -22.28
C ASP A 283 -6.32 -31.23 -22.96
N ASP A 284 -6.99 -30.20 -22.45
CA ASP A 284 -8.21 -29.63 -23.04
C ASP A 284 -7.79 -28.77 -24.25
N ALA A 285 -7.12 -29.41 -25.20
CA ALA A 285 -7.00 -28.93 -26.57
C ALA A 285 -8.18 -29.50 -27.36
N GLY A 286 -9.39 -29.04 -27.01
CA GLY A 286 -10.57 -29.24 -27.86
C GLY A 286 -10.33 -28.56 -29.21
N PRO A 287 -10.59 -29.23 -30.34
CA PRO A 287 -10.34 -28.67 -31.66
C PRO A 287 -11.27 -27.50 -31.92
N PHE A 288 -10.67 -26.33 -32.23
CA PHE A 288 -11.36 -25.18 -32.78
C PHE A 288 -12.10 -25.62 -34.06
N LEU A 289 -13.43 -25.71 -34.00
CA LEU A 289 -14.26 -25.88 -35.18
C LEU A 289 -14.16 -24.61 -36.01
N ALA A 290 -13.31 -24.63 -37.03
CA ALA A 290 -13.38 -23.70 -38.14
C ALA A 290 -14.68 -23.98 -38.92
N GLY A 291 -15.71 -23.19 -38.63
CA GLY A 291 -16.90 -23.11 -39.47
C GLY A 291 -16.54 -22.43 -40.79
N ALA A 292 -16.56 -23.23 -41.86
CA ALA A 292 -16.61 -22.78 -43.24
C ALA A 292 -18.07 -22.71 -43.71
N GLY A 293 -18.37 -21.72 -44.56
CA GLY A 293 -19.60 -21.59 -45.35
C GLY A 293 -20.61 -20.61 -44.76
N SER A 294 -21.24 -19.71 -45.50
CA SER A 294 -21.24 -19.39 -46.94
C SER A 294 -21.78 -17.97 -47.11
#